data_AF-A0A699QPI2-F1
#
_entry.id   AF-A0A699QPI2-F1
#
_cell.length_a   1.000
_cell.length_b   1.000
_cell.length_c   1.000
_cell.angle_alpha   90.00
_cell.angle_beta   90.00
_cell.angle_gamma   90.00
#
_symmetry.space_group_name_H-M   'P 1'
#
loop_
_entity.id
_entity.type
_entity.pdbx_description
1 polymer ?
#
loop_
_entity_poly.entity_id
_entity_poly.type
_entity_poly.pdbx_seq_one_letter_code
_entity_poly.pdbx_strand_id
1 'polypeptide(L)'
;MISFVLKGDRQEDAIAVLEKFQLFTLAESLGGVESLSGHPATMTHASIPPEQRRAAGLSDSLIRLSVGIEDAEDLIDDLAQAIGFDVQFWENWATHMGAHGLGSAYTLAHNNYNPLYQFVLYGYAKLAGSPQAITTYIHCLKAVTLLFDFGGAILAVRSVGAGRCHREHADLRGGGA
;
A
#
# COMPACT_ATOMS: atom_id res chain seq x y z
N MET A 1 -2.02 11.88 -13.12
CA MET A 1 -1.48 12.60 -11.95
C MET A 1 -1.83 11.84 -10.69
N ILE A 2 -0.83 11.39 -9.95
CA ILE A 2 -0.98 10.58 -8.75
C ILE A 2 -0.17 11.23 -7.63
N SER A 3 -0.70 11.23 -6.42
CA SER A 3 0.01 11.67 -5.22
C SER A 3 -0.17 10.66 -4.11
N PHE A 4 0.89 10.45 -3.33
CA PHE A 4 0.88 9.53 -2.20
C PHE A 4 1.77 10.06 -1.08
N VAL A 5 1.52 9.55 0.13
CA VAL A 5 2.21 9.93 1.35
C VAL A 5 2.95 8.70 1.88
N LEU A 6 4.19 8.89 2.33
CA LEU A 6 4.97 7.79 2.90
C LEU A 6 4.52 7.49 4.34
N LYS A 7 4.58 6.21 4.71
CA LYS A 7 4.30 5.78 6.08
C LYS A 7 5.32 6.41 7.03
N GLY A 8 4.84 7.02 8.11
CA GLY A 8 5.68 7.72 9.09
C GLY A 8 5.83 9.22 8.85
N ASP A 9 5.39 9.72 7.68
CA ASP A 9 5.33 11.13 7.31
C ASP A 9 6.63 11.93 7.56
N ARG A 10 7.76 11.39 7.10
CA ARG A 10 9.08 12.01 7.24
C ARG A 10 9.56 12.58 5.92
N GLN A 11 9.95 13.85 5.94
CA GLN A 11 10.50 14.55 4.78
C GLN A 11 11.77 13.88 4.23
N GLU A 12 12.64 13.42 5.12
CA GLU A 12 13.90 12.75 4.77
C GLU A 12 13.65 11.47 3.93
N ASP A 13 12.62 10.70 4.31
CA ASP A 13 12.26 9.47 3.62
C ASP A 13 11.72 9.77 2.21
N ALA A 14 10.99 10.88 2.05
CA ALA A 14 10.50 11.32 0.73
C ALA A 14 11.63 11.78 -0.19
N ILE A 15 12.60 12.54 0.33
CA ILE A 15 13.80 12.94 -0.42
C ILE A 15 14.59 11.70 -0.85
N ALA A 16 14.82 10.76 0.07
CA ALA A 16 15.55 9.52 -0.22
C ALA A 16 14.87 8.64 -1.28
N VAL A 17 13.54 8.65 -1.36
CA VAL A 17 12.80 7.96 -2.45
C VAL A 17 13.02 8.68 -3.78
N LEU A 18 12.91 10.01 -3.80
CA LEU A 18 13.06 10.80 -5.02
C LEU A 18 14.46 10.68 -5.63
N GLU A 19 15.49 10.60 -4.78
CA GLU A 19 16.88 10.39 -5.20
C GLU A 19 17.13 9.01 -5.83
N LYS A 20 16.26 8.02 -5.56
CA LYS A 20 16.40 6.68 -6.13
C LYS A 20 15.81 6.56 -7.52
N PHE A 21 14.82 7.37 -7.88
CA PHE A 21 14.17 7.27 -9.18
C PHE A 21 15.17 7.40 -10.33
N GLN A 22 15.10 6.46 -11.27
CA GLN A 22 15.95 6.44 -12.47
C GLN A 22 15.20 6.97 -13.70
N LEU A 23 13.88 6.79 -13.74
CA LEU A 23 13.02 7.24 -14.86
C LEU A 23 12.27 8.51 -14.50
N PHE A 24 11.71 8.59 -13.29
CA PHE A 24 10.99 9.79 -12.86
C PHE A 24 11.95 10.96 -12.59
N THR A 25 11.96 11.95 -13.48
CA THR A 25 12.80 13.14 -13.33
C THR A 25 12.22 14.09 -12.29
N LEU A 26 13.06 14.59 -11.36
CA LEU A 26 12.63 15.59 -10.39
C LEU A 26 12.35 16.93 -11.09
N ALA A 27 11.07 17.33 -11.15
CA ALA A 27 10.66 18.58 -11.78
C ALA A 27 9.36 19.15 -11.18
N GLU A 28 9.18 20.46 -11.31
CA GLU A 28 7.96 21.15 -10.89
C GLU A 28 6.84 21.07 -11.94
N SER A 29 7.21 20.90 -13.21
CA SER A 29 6.31 20.82 -14.36
C SER A 29 5.51 19.51 -14.39
N LEU A 30 4.47 19.46 -15.22
CA LEU A 30 3.51 18.36 -15.30
C LEU A 30 2.98 18.17 -16.74
N GLY A 31 2.58 16.94 -17.07
CA GLY A 31 1.82 16.64 -18.30
C GLY A 31 2.65 16.58 -19.59
N GLY A 32 3.97 16.44 -19.47
CA GLY A 32 4.86 16.11 -20.58
C GLY A 32 4.72 14.64 -21.00
N VAL A 33 5.46 14.28 -22.05
CA VAL A 33 5.64 12.87 -22.45
C VAL A 33 6.54 12.12 -21.48
N GLU A 34 7.42 12.84 -20.78
CA GLU A 34 8.30 12.28 -19.75
C GLU A 34 7.63 12.17 -18.38
N SER A 35 8.01 11.14 -17.64
CA SER A 35 7.61 10.91 -16.26
C SER A 35 8.36 11.84 -15.30
N LEU A 36 7.61 12.58 -14.49
CA LEU A 36 8.13 13.58 -13.55
C LEU A 36 7.71 13.27 -12.12
N SER A 37 8.63 13.48 -11.18
CA SER A 37 8.38 13.43 -9.74
C SER A 37 8.59 14.80 -9.10
N GLY A 38 7.92 15.04 -7.98
CA GLY A 38 8.09 16.29 -7.25
C GLY A 38 7.69 16.18 -5.78
N HIS A 39 8.32 17.03 -4.96
CA HIS A 39 8.05 17.14 -3.53
C HIS A 39 7.48 18.53 -3.19
N PRO A 40 6.15 18.69 -3.09
CA PRO A 40 5.54 19.99 -2.86
C PRO A 40 6.08 20.72 -1.63
N ALA A 41 6.36 20.01 -0.53
CA ALA A 41 6.79 20.61 0.72
C ALA A 41 8.21 21.23 0.68
N THR A 42 9.12 20.78 -0.20
CA THR A 42 10.45 21.42 -0.37
C THR A 42 10.62 22.19 -1.67
N MET A 43 9.65 22.11 -2.58
CA MET A 43 9.70 22.80 -3.89
C MET A 43 8.58 23.84 -3.96
N THR A 44 7.52 23.57 -4.73
CA THR A 44 6.43 24.50 -5.04
C THR A 44 5.71 25.13 -3.85
N HIS A 45 5.69 24.48 -2.69
CA HIS A 45 5.03 24.98 -1.47
C HIS A 45 6.02 25.23 -0.32
N ALA A 46 7.32 25.34 -0.63
CA ALA A 46 8.37 25.59 0.37
C ALA A 46 8.17 26.91 1.13
N SER A 47 7.54 27.90 0.50
CA SER A 47 7.28 29.22 1.10
C SER A 47 6.11 29.23 2.09
N ILE A 48 5.33 28.15 2.19
CA ILE A 48 4.18 28.06 3.11
C ILE A 48 4.68 27.49 4.46
N PRO A 49 4.37 28.14 5.60
CA PRO A 49 4.75 27.63 6.92
C PRO A 49 4.27 26.19 7.16
N PRO A 50 5.05 25.32 7.83
CA PRO A 50 4.71 23.90 8.03
C PRO A 50 3.36 23.67 8.71
N GLU A 51 2.94 24.56 9.61
CA GLU A 51 1.64 24.52 10.27
C GLU A 51 0.47 24.73 9.28
N GLN A 52 0.62 25.67 8.34
CA GLN A 52 -0.38 25.97 7.33
C GLN A 52 -0.44 24.89 6.25
N ARG A 53 0.71 24.30 5.88
CA ARG A 53 0.76 23.14 4.97
C ARG A 53 0.00 21.95 5.55
N ARG A 54 0.30 21.58 6.80
CA ARG A 54 -0.40 20.48 7.48
C ARG A 54 -1.88 20.74 7.63
N ALA A 55 -2.29 21.98 7.92
CA ALA A 55 -3.70 22.37 7.97
C ALA A 55 -4.41 22.24 6.61
N ALA A 56 -3.69 22.44 5.50
CA ALA A 56 -4.18 22.25 4.14
C ALA A 56 -4.10 20.78 3.65
N GLY A 57 -3.66 19.84 4.49
CA GLY A 57 -3.47 18.44 4.12
C GLY A 57 -2.21 18.15 3.29
N LEU A 58 -1.29 19.12 3.20
CA LEU A 58 0.03 18.93 2.61
C LEU A 58 0.97 18.32 3.67
N SER A 59 1.10 17.00 3.62
CA SER A 59 2.02 16.27 4.48
C SER A 59 3.48 16.47 4.03
N ASP A 60 4.42 16.33 4.96
CA ASP A 60 5.84 16.62 4.71
C ASP A 60 6.54 15.51 3.91
N SER A 61 5.88 14.37 3.69
CA SER A 61 6.35 13.28 2.83
C SER A 61 5.51 13.07 1.56
N LEU A 62 4.68 14.06 1.20
CA LEU A 62 3.82 13.98 0.03
C LEU A 62 4.67 13.97 -1.26
N ILE A 63 4.60 12.88 -2.01
CA ILE A 63 5.23 12.75 -3.33
C ILE A 63 4.16 12.86 -4.40
N ARG A 64 4.48 13.59 -5.48
CA ARG A 64 3.61 13.79 -6.64
C ARG A 64 4.28 13.21 -7.88
N LEU A 65 3.56 12.36 -8.60
CA LEU A 65 3.99 11.76 -9.86
C LEU A 65 3.12 12.23 -11.03
N SER A 66 3.78 12.74 -12.05
CA SER A 66 3.26 12.87 -13.41
C SER A 66 3.75 11.68 -14.19
N VAL A 67 2.86 10.73 -14.49
CA VAL A 67 3.21 9.56 -15.30
C VAL A 67 3.19 9.98 -16.77
N GLY A 68 4.30 9.74 -17.46
CA GLY A 68 4.49 9.96 -18.88
C GLY A 68 3.93 8.83 -19.74
N ILE A 69 4.56 8.61 -20.90
CA ILE A 69 4.16 7.59 -21.88
C ILE A 69 5.23 6.49 -22.08
N GLU A 70 6.12 6.32 -21.11
CA GLU A 70 7.10 5.23 -21.09
C GLU A 70 6.42 3.84 -20.96
N ASP A 71 7.21 2.77 -21.08
CA ASP A 71 6.70 1.42 -20.87
C ASP A 71 6.20 1.24 -19.43
N ALA A 72 5.05 0.59 -19.28
CA ALA A 72 4.42 0.40 -17.98
C ALA A 72 5.27 -0.49 -17.06
N GLU A 73 5.96 -1.50 -17.61
CA GLU A 73 6.82 -2.40 -16.83
C GLU A 73 8.03 -1.64 -16.28
N ASP A 74 8.67 -0.81 -17.10
CA ASP A 74 9.80 0.03 -16.70
C ASP A 74 9.42 1.00 -15.56
N LEU A 75 8.24 1.63 -15.66
CA LEU A 75 7.74 2.54 -14.63
C LEU A 75 7.41 1.81 -13.32
N ILE A 76 6.85 0.60 -13.41
CA ILE A 76 6.56 -0.23 -12.23
C ILE A 76 7.87 -0.68 -11.56
N ASP A 77 8.87 -1.06 -12.34
CA ASP A 77 10.17 -1.50 -11.84
C ASP A 77 10.97 -0.35 -11.20
N ASP A 78 10.91 0.86 -11.76
CA ASP A 78 11.53 2.05 -11.14
C ASP A 78 10.84 2.42 -9.83
N LEU A 79 9.50 2.35 -9.78
CA LEU A 79 8.75 2.52 -8.53
C LEU A 79 9.13 1.45 -7.50
N ALA A 80 9.17 0.19 -7.92
CA ALA A 80 9.51 -0.95 -7.10
C ALA A 80 10.87 -0.82 -6.43
N GLN A 81 11.89 -0.40 -7.19
CA GLN A 81 13.24 -0.24 -6.63
C GLN A 81 13.36 1.00 -5.73
N ALA A 82 12.66 2.09 -6.04
CA ALA A 82 12.73 3.33 -5.26
C ALA A 82 12.02 3.23 -3.90
N ILE A 83 10.77 2.74 -3.89
CA ILE A 83 9.94 2.67 -2.67
C ILE A 83 9.97 1.30 -1.99
N GLY A 84 10.44 0.27 -2.68
CA GLY A 84 10.38 -1.12 -2.22
C GLY A 84 8.95 -1.68 -2.29
N PHE A 85 8.85 -3.00 -2.48
CA PHE A 85 7.59 -3.70 -2.27
C PHE A 85 7.45 -4.12 -0.80
N ASP A 86 6.26 -3.95 -0.24
CA ASP A 86 5.87 -4.42 1.11
C ASP A 86 6.01 -5.95 1.32
N VAL A 87 6.43 -6.70 0.30
CA VAL A 87 6.70 -8.14 0.39
C VAL A 87 7.97 -8.47 1.17
N GLN A 88 8.91 -7.53 1.33
CA GLN A 88 10.10 -7.76 2.17
C GLN A 88 9.74 -8.04 3.62
N PHE A 89 8.72 -7.36 4.15
CA PHE A 89 8.21 -7.66 5.49
C PHE A 89 7.65 -9.07 5.58
N TRP A 90 6.94 -9.52 4.53
CA TRP A 90 6.35 -10.86 4.49
C TRP A 90 7.42 -11.95 4.42
N GLU A 91 8.49 -11.74 3.65
CA GLU A 91 9.65 -12.62 3.63
C GLU A 91 10.30 -12.70 5.02
N ASN A 92 10.56 -11.55 5.63
CA ASN A 92 11.17 -11.46 6.96
C ASN A 92 10.32 -12.16 8.03
N TRP A 93 9.01 -11.91 8.02
CA TRP A 93 8.06 -12.52 8.96
C TRP A 93 7.93 -14.03 8.73
N ALA A 94 7.75 -14.47 7.49
CA ALA A 94 7.65 -15.89 7.15
C ALA A 94 8.93 -16.64 7.54
N THR A 95 10.11 -16.10 7.23
CA THR A 95 11.39 -16.70 7.57
C THR A 95 11.59 -16.77 9.08
N HIS A 96 11.31 -15.67 9.81
CA HIS A 96 11.43 -15.62 11.26
C HIS A 96 10.49 -16.62 11.95
N MET A 97 9.22 -16.67 11.54
CA MET A 97 8.25 -17.63 12.08
C MET A 97 8.59 -19.07 11.71
N GLY A 98 9.14 -19.31 10.51
CA GLY A 98 9.62 -20.62 10.08
C GLY A 98 10.72 -21.16 10.99
N ALA A 99 11.63 -20.28 11.42
CA ALA A 99 12.78 -20.60 12.28
C ALA A 99 12.44 -20.66 13.78
N HIS A 100 11.69 -19.69 14.30
CA HIS A 100 11.42 -19.51 15.74
C HIS A 100 10.02 -19.96 16.17
N GLY A 101 9.19 -20.41 15.21
CA GLY A 101 7.81 -20.85 15.44
C GLY A 101 6.81 -19.69 15.42
N LEU A 102 5.53 -20.03 15.24
CA LEU A 102 4.43 -19.06 15.12
C LEU A 102 4.29 -18.13 16.36
N GLY A 103 4.65 -18.61 17.55
CA GLY A 103 4.60 -17.81 18.78
C GLY A 103 5.53 -16.59 18.77
N SER A 104 6.51 -16.57 17.85
CA SER A 104 7.44 -15.45 17.65
C SER A 104 6.93 -14.40 16.65
N ALA A 105 5.74 -14.56 16.07
CA ALA A 105 5.24 -13.67 15.01
C ALA A 105 5.28 -12.19 15.42
N TYR A 106 4.84 -11.88 16.65
CA TYR A 106 4.75 -10.51 17.17
C TYR A 106 6.01 -10.04 17.91
N THR A 107 7.10 -10.81 17.87
CA THR A 107 8.38 -10.35 18.44
C THR A 107 9.12 -9.40 17.51
N LEU A 108 8.78 -9.37 16.22
CA LEU A 108 9.34 -8.44 15.25
C LEU A 108 8.67 -7.06 15.40
N ALA A 109 9.51 -6.03 15.57
CA ALA A 109 9.04 -4.65 15.50
C ALA A 109 8.31 -4.44 14.16
N HIS A 110 7.15 -3.76 14.21
CA HIS A 110 6.26 -3.47 13.08
C HIS A 110 5.36 -4.59 12.54
N ASN A 111 5.35 -5.78 13.15
CA ASN A 111 4.35 -6.79 12.78
C ASN A 111 3.01 -6.55 13.50
N ASN A 112 2.09 -5.84 12.85
CA ASN A 112 0.72 -5.59 13.35
C ASN A 112 -0.37 -6.17 12.44
N TYR A 113 0.00 -7.12 11.56
CA TYR A 113 -0.92 -7.73 10.61
C TYR A 113 -1.94 -8.66 11.30
N ASN A 114 -3.08 -8.84 10.65
CA ASN A 114 -4.14 -9.72 11.12
C ASN A 114 -3.58 -11.14 11.42
N PRO A 115 -3.91 -11.75 12.59
CA PRO A 115 -3.41 -13.07 12.98
C PRO A 115 -3.53 -14.14 11.89
N LEU A 116 -4.59 -14.10 11.07
CA LEU A 116 -4.80 -15.04 9.97
C LEU A 116 -3.64 -15.05 8.97
N TYR A 117 -3.06 -13.89 8.68
CA TYR A 117 -1.91 -13.76 7.78
C TYR A 117 -0.66 -14.39 8.39
N GLN A 118 -0.50 -14.34 9.72
CA GLN A 118 0.62 -15.00 10.41
C GLN A 118 0.54 -16.52 10.25
N PHE A 119 -0.67 -17.10 10.37
CA PHE A 119 -0.86 -18.54 10.12
C PHE A 119 -0.54 -18.93 8.68
N VAL A 120 -0.98 -18.12 7.71
CA VAL A 120 -0.70 -18.34 6.28
C VAL A 120 0.79 -18.25 6.00
N LEU A 121 1.47 -17.21 6.49
CA LEU A 121 2.92 -17.02 6.32
C LEU A 121 3.73 -18.12 6.99
N TYR A 122 3.33 -18.56 8.20
CA TYR A 122 3.99 -19.67 8.90
C TYR A 122 3.81 -21.00 8.16
N GLY A 123 2.59 -21.31 7.72
CA GLY A 123 2.33 -22.51 6.93
C GLY A 123 3.13 -22.50 5.62
N TYR A 124 3.16 -21.35 4.95
CA TYR A 124 3.97 -21.15 3.76
C TYR A 124 5.47 -21.33 4.02
N ALA A 125 6.01 -20.78 5.11
CA ALA A 125 7.40 -20.96 5.49
C ALA A 125 7.77 -22.43 5.74
N LYS A 126 6.86 -23.20 6.37
CA LYS A 126 7.05 -24.65 6.58
C LYS A 126 6.99 -25.46 5.29
N LEU A 127 6.19 -25.03 4.31
CA LEU A 127 6.08 -25.69 3.00
C LEU A 127 7.25 -25.33 2.06
N ALA A 128 7.68 -24.08 2.06
CA ALA A 128 8.76 -23.58 1.19
C ALA A 128 10.14 -24.08 1.64
N GLY A 129 10.35 -24.27 2.95
CA GLY A 129 11.54 -24.92 3.51
C GLY A 129 12.86 -24.13 3.41
N SER A 130 12.93 -23.08 2.59
CA SER A 130 14.08 -22.18 2.49
C SER A 130 13.67 -20.72 2.24
N PRO A 131 14.45 -19.73 2.72
CA PRO A 131 14.20 -18.30 2.47
C PRO A 131 14.14 -17.96 0.97
N GLN A 132 14.99 -18.58 0.15
CA GLN A 132 15.04 -18.33 -1.29
C GLN A 132 13.74 -18.76 -2.00
N ALA A 133 13.14 -19.88 -1.57
CA ALA A 133 11.87 -20.33 -2.11
C ALA A 133 10.71 -19.41 -1.68
N ILE A 134 10.78 -18.84 -0.47
CA ILE A 134 9.80 -17.86 0.03
C ILE A 134 9.79 -16.61 -0.85
N THR A 135 10.95 -16.03 -1.15
CA THR A 135 11.06 -14.84 -2.01
C THR A 135 10.55 -15.10 -3.42
N THR A 136 10.85 -16.28 -3.99
CA THR A 136 10.50 -16.62 -5.37
C THR A 136 8.98 -16.60 -5.62
N TYR A 137 8.17 -17.08 -4.67
CA TYR A 137 6.71 -17.13 -4.83
C TYR A 137 5.94 -16.17 -3.92
N ILE A 138 6.60 -15.18 -3.33
CA ILE A 138 5.98 -14.22 -2.41
C ILE A 138 4.86 -13.41 -3.08
N HIS A 139 4.99 -13.12 -4.37
CA HIS A 139 3.97 -12.42 -5.15
C HIS A 139 2.71 -13.27 -5.34
N CYS A 140 2.85 -14.58 -5.56
CA CYS A 140 1.72 -15.50 -5.60
C CYS A 140 1.01 -15.57 -4.25
N LEU A 141 1.77 -15.61 -3.16
CA LEU A 141 1.21 -15.60 -1.81
C LEU A 141 0.40 -14.32 -1.57
N LYS A 142 0.93 -13.16 -2.00
CA LYS A 142 0.24 -11.87 -1.89
C LYS A 142 -1.02 -11.79 -2.75
N ALA A 143 -0.99 -12.36 -3.95
CA ALA A 143 -2.18 -12.44 -4.82
C ALA A 143 -3.28 -13.32 -4.19
N VAL A 144 -2.91 -14.43 -3.55
CA VAL A 144 -3.85 -15.30 -2.84
C VAL A 144 -4.43 -14.62 -1.61
N THR A 145 -3.61 -13.91 -0.82
CA THR A 145 -4.09 -13.20 0.37
C THR A 145 -4.99 -12.00 0.03
N LEU A 146 -4.77 -11.34 -1.12
CA LEU A 146 -5.67 -10.31 -1.65
C LEU A 146 -7.12 -10.79 -1.77
N LEU A 147 -7.34 -12.06 -2.12
CA LEU A 147 -8.69 -12.63 -2.20
C LEU A 147 -9.43 -12.59 -0.86
N PHE A 148 -8.70 -12.67 0.25
CA PHE A 148 -9.27 -12.56 1.60
C PHE A 148 -9.53 -11.10 1.98
N ASP A 149 -8.67 -10.17 1.57
CA ASP A 149 -8.87 -8.72 1.75
C ASP A 149 -10.14 -8.24 1.05
N PHE A 150 -10.34 -8.64 -0.22
CA PHE A 150 -11.51 -8.25 -1.01
C PHE A 150 -12.74 -9.12 -0.75
N GLY A 151 -12.57 -10.38 -0.36
CA GLY A 151 -13.68 -11.29 -0.06
C GLY A 151 -14.56 -10.79 1.09
N GLY A 152 -13.94 -10.25 2.14
CA GLY A 152 -14.67 -9.61 3.24
C GLY A 152 -15.45 -8.37 2.80
N ALA A 153 -14.85 -7.53 1.95
CA ALA A 153 -15.50 -6.33 1.41
C ALA A 153 -16.70 -6.68 0.50
N ILE A 154 -16.56 -7.69 -0.37
CA ILE A 154 -17.64 -8.18 -1.23
C ILE A 154 -18.81 -8.74 -0.41
N LEU A 155 -18.52 -9.52 0.64
CA LEU A 155 -19.55 -10.06 1.54
C LEU A 155 -20.27 -8.96 2.32
N ALA A 156 -19.52 -7.94 2.78
CA ALA A 156 -20.06 -6.78 3.48
C ALA A 156 -20.98 -5.92 2.59
N VAL A 157 -20.59 -5.69 1.32
CA VAL A 157 -21.47 -4.99 0.36
C VAL A 157 -22.76 -5.76 0.12
N ARG A 158 -22.69 -7.10 0.03
CA ARG A 158 -23.87 -7.95 -0.15
C ARG A 158 -24.81 -7.93 1.06
N SER A 159 -24.29 -7.95 2.29
CA SER A 159 -25.11 -7.89 3.51
C SER A 159 -25.75 -6.51 3.73
N VAL A 160 -25.06 -5.43 3.38
CA VAL A 160 -25.63 -4.06 3.43
C VAL A 160 -26.66 -3.84 2.32
N GLY A 161 -26.44 -4.37 1.11
CA GLY A 161 -27.40 -4.31 0.00
C GLY A 161 -28.69 -5.08 0.27
N ALA A 162 -28.59 -6.26 0.89
CA ALA A 162 -29.76 -7.07 1.27
C ALA A 162 -30.61 -6.41 2.37
N GLY A 163 -29.99 -5.67 3.29
CA GLY A 163 -30.68 -4.96 4.37
C GLY A 163 -31.53 -3.76 3.91
N ARG A 164 -31.18 -3.12 2.77
CA ARG A 164 -31.99 -2.02 2.20
C ARG A 164 -33.24 -2.53 1.49
N CYS A 165 -33.11 -3.60 0.70
CA CYS A 165 -34.24 -4.17 -0.06
C CYS A 165 -35.35 -4.70 0.87
N HIS A 166 -35.00 -5.22 2.05
CA HIS A 166 -36.00 -5.68 3.01
C HIS A 166 -36.71 -4.54 3.77
N ARG A 167 -36.10 -3.36 3.87
CA ARG A 167 -36.69 -2.22 4.58
C ARG A 167 -37.68 -1.43 3.70
N GLU A 168 -37.43 -1.35 2.40
CA GLU A 168 -38.37 -0.72 1.45
C GLU A 168 -39.67 -1.53 1.26
N HIS A 169 -39.61 -2.86 1.35
CA HIS A 169 -40.82 -3.70 1.25
C HIS A 169 -41.71 -3.68 2.51
N ALA A 170 -41.18 -3.29 3.68
CA ALA A 170 -41.94 -3.17 4.91
C ALA A 170 -42.72 -1.84 5.00
N ASP A 171 -42.16 -0.76 4.44
CA ASP A 171 -42.78 0.57 4.48
C ASP A 171 -43.98 0.71 3.52
N LEU A 172 -43.99 -0.07 2.43
CA LEU A 172 -45.09 -0.06 1.45
C LEU A 172 -46.36 -0.82 1.90
N ARG A 173 -46.36 -1.43 3.09
CA ARG A 173 -47.54 -2.14 3.65
C ARG A 173 -48.17 -1.44 4.85
N GLY A 174 -47.65 -0.29 5.29
CA GLY A 174 -48.11 0.42 6.50
C GLY A 174 -48.97 1.67 6.27
N GLY A 175 -49.14 2.14 5.03
CA GLY A 175 -49.88 3.37 4.70
C GLY A 175 -51.24 3.08 4.07
N GLY A 176 -52.21 2.67 4.86
CA GLY A 176 -53.55 2.38 4.38
C GLY A 176 -54.56 2.04 5.47
N ALA A 177 -54.90 3.03 6.29
CA ALA A 177 -56.18 3.18 6.99
C ALA A 177 -56.28 4.60 7.58
#